data_AF-A0A3P7PPD5-F1
#
_entry.id   AF-A0A3P7PPD5-F1
#
_cell.length_a   1.000
_cell.length_b   1.000
_cell.length_c   1.000
_cell.angle_alpha   90.00
_cell.angle_beta   90.00
_cell.angle_gamma   90.00
#
_symmetry.space_group_name_H-M   'P 1'
#
loop_
_entity.id
_entity.type
_entity.pdbx_description
1 polymer ?
#
loop_
_entity_poly.entity_id
_entity_poly.type
_entity_poly.pdbx_seq_one_letter_code
_entity_poly.pdbx_strand_id
1 'polypeptide(L)' 'MEKLVDDGLVRSIGLSNFNRAQIKRILKCCRIRPQVLQVEVSLLFRNRDLVAFAKSVGMQVTSYATFGSPGMRS' A
#
# COMPACT_ATOMS: atom_id res chain seq x y z
N MET A 1 -5.43 6.11 -13.40
CA MET A 1 -5.32 4.74 -12.88
C MET A 1 -6.57 3.92 -13.15
N GLU A 2 -7.75 4.34 -12.67
CA GLU A 2 -8.98 3.54 -12.83
C GLU A 2 -9.33 3.21 -14.30
N LYS A 3 -9.16 4.18 -15.22
CA LYS A 3 -9.35 3.96 -16.66
C LYS A 3 -8.50 2.82 -17.24
N LEU A 4 -7.32 2.55 -16.69
CA LEU A 4 -6.48 1.43 -17.15
C LEU A 4 -7.13 0.07 -16.84
N VAL A 5 -7.94 0.01 -15.77
CA VAL A 5 -8.73 -1.17 -15.43
C VAL A 5 -9.93 -1.26 -16.38
N ASP A 6 -10.64 -0.15 -16.61
CA ASP A 6 -11.79 -0.11 -17.52
C ASP A 6 -11.41 -0.48 -18.95
N ASP A 7 -10.26 0.00 -19.42
CA ASP A 7 -9.69 -0.28 -20.74
C ASP A 7 -9.10 -1.72 -20.82
N GLY A 8 -9.12 -2.48 -19.71
CA GLY A 8 -8.63 -3.87 -19.66
C GLY A 8 -7.10 -4.03 -19.73
N LEU A 9 -6.34 -2.94 -19.65
CA LEU A 9 -4.87 -2.95 -19.73
C LEU A 9 -4.22 -3.49 -18.47
N VAL A 10 -4.89 -3.34 -17.32
CA VAL A 10 -4.43 -3.90 -16.04
C VAL A 10 -5.60 -4.54 -15.30
N ARG A 11 -5.33 -5.65 -14.61
CA ARG A 11 -6.35 -6.35 -13.81
C ARG A 11 -6.72 -5.61 -12.52
N SER A 12 -5.78 -4.84 -11.96
CA SER A 12 -5.96 -4.16 -10.68
C SER A 12 -5.03 -2.96 -10.53
N ILE A 13 -5.35 -2.08 -9.58
CA ILE A 13 -4.55 -0.91 -9.22
C ILE A 13 -4.30 -0.87 -7.70
N GLY A 14 -3.21 -0.24 -7.29
CA GLY A 14 -2.79 -0.15 -5.89
C GLY A 14 -2.08 1.16 -5.58
N LEU A 15 -1.59 1.27 -4.35
CA LEU A 15 -0.82 2.42 -3.84
C LEU A 15 0.55 1.96 -3.36
N SER A 16 1.55 2.83 -3.43
CA SER A 16 2.88 2.57 -2.87
C SER A 16 3.39 3.81 -2.12
N ASN A 17 3.86 3.64 -0.89
CA ASN A 17 4.35 4.73 -0.02
C ASN A 17 3.30 5.76 0.41
N PHE A 18 2.07 5.32 0.63
CA PHE A 18 0.98 6.18 1.10
C PHE A 18 0.74 6.03 2.61
N ASN A 19 0.54 7.14 3.29
CA ASN A 19 0.15 7.16 4.70
C ASN A 19 -1.37 7.08 4.90
N ARG A 20 -1.80 6.89 6.15
CA ARG A 20 -3.22 6.74 6.52
C ARG A 20 -4.12 7.89 6.06
N ALA A 21 -3.66 9.14 6.18
CA ALA A 21 -4.46 10.30 5.78
C ALA A 21 -4.64 10.36 4.27
N GLN A 22 -3.59 10.08 3.50
CA GLN A 22 -3.64 10.02 2.04
C GLN A 22 -4.57 8.90 1.56
N ILE A 23 -4.47 7.70 2.14
CA ILE A 23 -5.36 6.57 1.82
C ILE A 23 -6.82 6.95 2.10
N LYS A 24 -7.12 7.57 3.26
CA LYS A 24 -8.48 8.03 3.57
C LYS A 24 -9.04 9.00 2.52
N ARG A 25 -8.21 9.90 1.98
CA ARG A 25 -8.64 10.82 0.91
C ARG A 25 -8.96 10.07 -0.37
N ILE A 26 -8.13 9.10 -0.77
CA ILE A 26 -8.38 8.29 -1.96
C ILE A 26 -9.66 7.47 -1.80
N LEU A 27 -9.87 6.83 -0.65
CA LEU A 27 -11.07 6.04 -0.39
C LEU A 27 -12.37 6.84 -0.43
N LYS A 28 -12.32 8.17 -0.28
CA LYS A 28 -13.49 9.05 -0.39
C LYS A 28 -13.85 9.37 -1.85
N CYS A 29 -12.92 9.29 -2.77
CA CYS A 29 -13.12 9.73 -4.16
C CYS A 29 -12.91 8.62 -5.21
N CYS A 30 -12.37 7.45 -4.85
CA CYS A 30 -12.15 6.37 -5.79
C CYS A 30 -13.47 5.64 -6.12
N ARG A 31 -13.67 5.34 -7.41
CA ARG A 31 -14.69 4.39 -7.89
C ARG A 31 -14.17 2.96 -7.79
N ILE A 32 -12.90 2.73 -8.16
CA ILE A 32 -12.22 1.43 -8.05
C ILE A 32 -11.30 1.48 -6.84
N ARG A 33 -11.62 0.67 -5.81
CA ARG A 33 -10.82 0.61 -4.59
C ARG A 33 -9.42 0.04 -4.88
N PRO A 34 -8.34 0.72 -4.45
CA PRO A 34 -7.00 0.18 -4.54
C PRO A 34 -6.90 -1.17 -3.82
N GLN A 35 -6.29 -2.17 -4.46
CA GLN A 35 -6.24 -3.55 -3.94
C GLN A 35 -5.04 -3.81 -3.03
N VAL A 36 -3.93 -3.11 -3.26
CA VAL A 36 -2.66 -3.33 -2.57
C VAL A 36 -2.10 -2.00 -2.05
N LEU A 37 -1.55 -2.01 -0.84
CA LEU A 37 -0.63 -0.99 -0.34
C LEU A 37 0.78 -1.60 -0.26
N GLN A 38 1.69 -1.11 -1.08
CA GLN A 38 3.10 -1.48 -0.99
C GLN A 38 3.86 -0.46 -0.13
N VAL A 39 4.47 -0.91 0.97
CA VAL A 39 5.15 -0.03 1.95
C VAL A 39 6.35 -0.73 2.58
N GLU A 40 7.27 0.05 3.14
CA GLU A 40 8.37 -0.52 3.92
C GLU A 40 7.82 -1.20 5.16
N VAL A 41 8.11 -2.49 5.25
CA VAL A 41 7.89 -3.31 6.43
C VAL A 41 9.11 -4.21 6.56
N SER A 42 9.92 -3.98 7.58
CA SER A 42 11.12 -4.74 7.88
C SER A 42 11.13 -5.19 9.34
N LEU A 43 12.12 -6.00 9.71
CA LEU A 43 12.32 -6.41 11.11
C LEU A 43 12.48 -5.19 12.05
N LEU A 44 13.16 -4.16 11.57
CA LEU A 44 13.42 -2.92 12.32
C LEU A 44 12.29 -1.90 12.21
N PHE A 45 11.52 -1.95 11.13
CA PHE A 45 10.41 -1.03 10.89
C PHE A 45 9.13 -1.78 10.49
N ARG A 46 8.35 -2.19 11.49
CA ARG A 46 7.15 -3.04 11.29
C ARG A 46 5.93 -2.29 10.75
N ASN A 47 5.89 -0.96 10.89
CA ASN A 47 4.81 -0.08 10.44
C ASN A 47 3.38 -0.58 10.80
N ARG A 48 3.22 -1.13 12.02
CA ARG A 48 2.05 -1.95 12.43
C ARG A 48 0.71 -1.23 12.26
N ASP A 49 0.65 0.05 12.61
CA ASP A 49 -0.60 0.82 12.57
C ASP A 49 -1.08 1.05 11.14
N LEU A 50 -0.16 1.32 10.22
CA LEU A 50 -0.49 1.50 8.81
C LEU A 50 -0.91 0.16 8.18
N VAL A 51 -0.22 -0.93 8.51
CA VAL A 51 -0.56 -2.28 8.05
C VAL A 51 -1.94 -2.70 8.56
N ALA A 52 -2.22 -2.49 9.84
CA ALA A 52 -3.53 -2.79 10.43
C ALA A 52 -4.63 -1.93 9.79
N PHE A 53 -4.37 -0.65 9.57
CA PHE A 53 -5.30 0.24 8.89
C PHE A 53 -5.58 -0.21 7.45
N ALA A 54 -4.55 -0.51 6.65
CA ALA A 54 -4.71 -0.97 5.27
C ALA A 54 -5.55 -2.25 5.19
N LYS A 55 -5.28 -3.22 6.07
CA LYS A 55 -6.09 -4.45 6.18
C LYS A 55 -7.53 -4.15 6.57
N SER A 56 -7.76 -3.24 7.52
CA SER A 56 -9.12 -2.88 7.98
C SER A 56 -9.99 -2.25 6.89
N VAL A 57 -9.38 -1.61 5.89
CA VAL A 57 -10.10 -1.00 4.75
C VAL A 57 -10.15 -1.91 3.52
N GLY A 58 -9.73 -3.16 3.66
CA GLY A 58 -9.81 -4.20 2.62
C GLY A 58 -8.63 -4.22 1.65
N MET A 59 -7.50 -3.57 1.97
CA MET A 59 -6.29 -3.61 1.14
C MET A 59 -5.35 -4.74 1.60
N GLN A 60 -4.76 -5.44 0.64
CA GLN A 60 -3.60 -6.30 0.92
C GLN A 60 -2.34 -5.43 1.12
N VAL A 61 -1.36 -5.96 1.84
CA VAL A 61 -0.09 -5.26 2.06
C VAL A 61 1.06 -6.07 1.46
N THR A 62 1.85 -5.41 0.63
CA THR A 62 3.10 -5.96 0.08
C THR A 62 4.27 -5.22 0.71
N SER A 63 5.14 -5.92 1.43
CA SER A 63 6.35 -5.31 1.99
C SER A 63 7.42 -5.14 0.92
N TYR A 64 8.11 -4.00 0.93
CA TYR A 64 9.42 -3.86 0.32
C TYR A 64 10.49 -3.65 1.39
N ALA A 65 11.76 -3.85 1.02
CA ALA A 65 12.91 -3.80 1.93
C ALA A 65 12.70 -4.66 3.19
N THR A 66 12.19 -5.88 3.00
CA THR A 66 11.78 -6.76 4.11
C THR A 66 12.93 -7.11 5.08
N PHE A 67 14.17 -7.08 4.59
CA PHE A 67 15.39 -7.25 5.39
C PHE A 67 16.04 -5.95 5.85
N GLY A 68 15.35 -4.82 5.70
CA GLY A 68 15.89 -3.48 5.99
C GLY A 68 16.90 -3.02 4.95
N SER A 69 17.69 -2.01 5.31
CA SER A 69 18.80 -1.50 4.49
C SER A 69 20.05 -2.36 4.71
N PRO A 70 20.61 -3.02 3.68
CA PRO A 70 21.81 -3.84 3.81
C PRO A 70 23.03 -3.10 4.37
N GLY A 71 23.07 -1.77 4.23
CA GLY A 71 24.17 -0.93 4.73
C GLY A 71 24.00 -0.42 6.16
N MET A 72 22.87 -0.69 6.82
CA MET A 72 22.63 -0.24 8.18
C MET A 72 23.35 -1.17 9.17
N ARG A 73 24.50 -0.71 9.69
CA ARG A 73 25.23 -1.42 10.74
C ARG A 73 24.45 -1.29 12.05
N SER A 74 24.18 -2.44 12.68
CA SER A 74 23.67 -2.55 14.05
C SER A 74 24.67 -2.05 15.09
#